data_AF-A0A1G4B7R6-F1
#
_entry.id   AF-A0A1G4B7R6-F1
#
_cell.length_a   1.000
_cell.length_b   1.000
_cell.length_c   1.000
_cell.angle_alpha   90.00
_cell.angle_beta   90.00
_cell.angle_gamma   90.00
#
_symmetry.space_group_name_H-M   'P 1'
#
loop_
_entity.id
_entity.type
_entity.pdbx_description
1 polymer ?
#
loop_
_entity_poly.entity_id
_entity_poly.type
_entity_poly.pdbx_seq_one_letter_code
_entity_poly.pdbx_strand_id
1 'polypeptide(L)'
;MRGGHESRSPEQDQTSSVEPNQRISSGNHQIPCRRPLSGWAPSRQTPDTATHILMEGNEYLRRDGMNAKVICGHCSARGHALIDCIWPGPFGDIDGCPLRNTTQHRLDNCRSLHKSNSIAEEEDILHHVLIVRRANKPPILTKYAWVLLEDYFQALHIFPAHGRPVGYPWTKSFSTEVWKDTFKDVNKQFWLTYD
;
A
#
# COMPACT_ATOMS: atom_id res chain seq x y z
N MET A 1 11.01 -70.76 -14.96
CA MET A 1 10.79 -71.00 -13.52
C MET A 1 9.71 -70.04 -13.03
N ARG A 2 8.68 -70.63 -12.37
CA ARG A 2 7.73 -70.10 -11.35
C ARG A 2 7.88 -68.62 -10.97
N GLY A 3 6.85 -67.81 -10.77
CA GLY A 3 5.37 -67.88 -10.71
C GLY A 3 4.92 -66.44 -10.32
N GLY A 4 3.81 -65.85 -10.76
CA GLY A 4 2.43 -66.36 -10.73
C GLY A 4 1.79 -65.99 -9.38
N HIS A 5 0.98 -64.91 -9.33
CA HIS A 5 -0.39 -64.94 -8.81
C HIS A 5 -1.11 -63.58 -8.95
N GLU A 6 -2.07 -63.55 -9.87
CA GLU A 6 -3.26 -62.70 -9.84
C GLU A 6 -4.15 -63.06 -8.63
N SER A 7 -5.00 -62.12 -8.22
CA SER A 7 -6.48 -62.25 -8.13
C SER A 7 -7.05 -61.14 -7.21
N ARG A 8 -7.90 -60.22 -7.67
CA ARG A 8 -9.35 -60.31 -8.00
C ARG A 8 -10.23 -59.82 -6.81
N SER A 9 -10.93 -58.70 -7.02
CA SER A 9 -12.05 -58.15 -6.20
C SER A 9 -13.25 -59.12 -6.15
N PRO A 10 -14.33 -58.95 -5.33
CA PRO A 10 -15.33 -57.87 -5.50
C PRO A 10 -16.22 -57.45 -4.28
N GLU A 11 -16.93 -56.33 -4.47
CA GLU A 11 -18.33 -56.00 -4.12
C GLU A 11 -18.91 -55.88 -2.68
N GLN A 12 -19.92 -54.98 -2.65
CA GLN A 12 -21.13 -54.86 -1.80
C GLN A 12 -21.12 -53.77 -0.72
N ASP A 13 -22.22 -53.09 -0.41
CA ASP A 13 -23.45 -52.66 -1.12
C ASP A 13 -24.17 -51.67 -0.17
N GLN A 14 -24.97 -50.78 -0.75
CA GLN A 14 -26.05 -49.93 -0.24
C GLN A 14 -26.44 -49.92 1.26
N THR A 15 -26.75 -48.72 1.81
CA THR A 15 -28.13 -48.39 2.26
C THR A 15 -28.28 -46.92 2.70
N SER A 16 -29.35 -46.31 2.19
CA SER A 16 -29.91 -45.02 2.60
C SER A 16 -30.54 -45.08 4.00
N SER A 17 -30.62 -43.96 4.71
CA SER A 17 -31.69 -43.70 5.69
C SER A 17 -31.91 -42.21 5.89
N VAL A 18 -33.18 -41.83 5.76
CA VAL A 18 -33.78 -40.50 5.87
C VAL A 18 -33.89 -40.07 7.35
N GLU A 19 -33.94 -38.75 7.57
CA GLU A 19 -33.99 -37.98 8.85
C GLU A 19 -35.06 -38.40 9.89
N PRO A 20 -34.99 -37.87 11.15
CA PRO A 20 -35.73 -36.63 11.45
C PRO A 20 -35.08 -35.66 12.47
N ASN A 21 -35.07 -34.38 12.10
CA ASN A 21 -35.54 -33.20 12.85
C ASN A 21 -35.50 -33.25 14.41
N GLN A 22 -34.55 -32.53 15.02
CA GLN A 22 -34.72 -31.98 16.37
C GLN A 22 -34.40 -30.48 16.37
N ARG A 23 -35.46 -29.66 16.45
CA ARG A 23 -35.45 -28.32 17.02
C ARG A 23 -34.76 -28.35 18.38
N ILE A 24 -33.94 -27.34 18.68
CA ILE A 24 -34.00 -26.58 19.94
C ILE A 24 -33.17 -25.29 19.81
N SER A 25 -33.80 -24.20 20.26
CA SER A 25 -33.23 -22.98 20.84
C SER A 25 -32.53 -21.99 19.92
N SER A 26 -33.31 -20.99 19.53
CA SER A 26 -32.93 -19.62 19.23
C SER A 26 -32.10 -19.00 20.37
N GLY A 27 -30.80 -19.27 20.36
CA GLY A 27 -29.81 -18.54 21.15
C GLY A 27 -29.37 -17.32 20.35
N ASN A 28 -29.96 -16.17 20.65
CA ASN A 28 -29.59 -14.86 20.12
C ASN A 28 -28.21 -14.48 20.68
N HIS A 29 -27.14 -15.11 20.19
CA HIS A 29 -25.78 -14.65 20.42
C HIS A 29 -25.54 -13.48 19.49
N GLN A 30 -25.98 -12.31 19.97
CA GLN A 30 -25.39 -11.05 19.58
C GLN A 30 -23.89 -11.19 19.83
N ILE A 31 -23.14 -11.48 18.77
CA ILE A 31 -21.71 -11.23 18.73
C ILE A 31 -21.61 -9.75 19.07
N PRO A 32 -20.99 -9.37 20.20
CA PRO A 32 -20.91 -7.98 20.55
C PRO A 32 -20.13 -7.31 19.43
N CYS A 33 -20.78 -6.38 18.71
CA CYS A 33 -20.13 -5.50 17.76
C CYS A 33 -18.90 -4.94 18.45
N ARG A 34 -17.72 -5.46 18.10
CA ARG A 34 -16.46 -4.99 18.65
C ARG A 34 -16.37 -3.53 18.26
N ARG A 35 -16.10 -2.68 19.26
CA ARG A 35 -15.96 -1.24 19.06
C ARG A 35 -15.00 -0.99 17.90
N PRO A 36 -15.28 -0.02 17.00
CA PRO A 36 -14.28 0.45 16.07
C PRO A 36 -12.99 0.74 16.85
N LEU A 37 -11.83 0.44 16.26
CA LEU A 37 -10.54 0.92 16.77
C LEU A 37 -10.49 2.45 16.65
N SER A 38 -11.32 3.15 17.43
CA SER A 38 -11.33 4.59 17.62
C SER A 38 -10.01 4.94 18.31
N GLY A 39 -8.96 5.12 17.52
CA GLY A 39 -7.62 5.41 18.02
C GLY A 39 -6.49 5.22 17.00
N TRP A 40 -6.70 4.50 15.89
CA TRP A 40 -5.61 4.22 14.93
C TRP A 40 -5.51 5.18 13.75
N ALA A 41 -6.61 5.81 13.34
CA ALA A 41 -6.56 6.92 12.40
C ALA A 41 -6.49 8.22 13.22
N PRO A 42 -5.31 8.87 13.33
CA PRO A 42 -5.27 10.18 13.97
C PRO A 42 -6.19 11.13 13.20
N SER A 43 -6.91 11.96 13.95
CA SER A 43 -7.80 13.00 13.41
C SER A 43 -7.10 14.08 12.59
N ARG A 44 -5.78 13.95 12.35
CA ARG A 44 -4.94 14.93 11.70
C ARG A 44 -4.27 14.32 10.48
N GLN A 45 -4.49 14.94 9.33
CA GLN A 45 -3.70 14.76 8.10
C GLN A 45 -2.28 15.34 8.21
N THR A 46 -1.91 15.83 9.39
CA THR A 46 -0.56 16.32 9.72
C THR A 46 0.04 15.39 10.77
N PRO A 47 1.10 14.64 10.43
CA PRO A 47 1.75 13.77 11.40
C PRO A 47 2.37 14.55 12.53
N ASP A 48 2.35 13.94 13.71
CA ASP A 48 3.17 14.42 14.81
C ASP A 48 4.65 14.25 14.43
N THR A 49 5.36 15.38 14.34
CA THR A 49 6.79 15.43 14.04
C THR A 49 7.64 14.70 15.06
N ALA A 50 7.13 14.46 16.27
CA ALA A 50 7.83 13.70 17.31
C ALA A 50 7.76 12.17 17.10
N THR A 51 6.83 11.68 16.29
CA THR A 51 6.54 10.24 16.20
C THR A 51 7.05 9.57 14.93
N HIS A 52 7.16 10.30 13.82
CA HIS A 52 7.65 9.72 12.57
C HIS A 52 9.17 9.65 12.53
N ILE A 53 9.69 8.55 12.02
CA ILE A 53 11.12 8.35 11.81
C ILE A 53 11.49 9.08 10.51
N LEU A 54 12.31 10.12 10.62
CA LEU A 54 12.89 10.78 9.47
C LEU A 54 13.86 9.82 8.79
N MET A 55 13.74 9.69 7.47
CA MET A 55 14.64 8.86 6.68
C MET A 55 15.91 9.62 6.34
N GLU A 56 17.06 8.96 6.45
CA GLU A 56 18.36 9.51 6.10
C GLU A 56 19.03 8.73 4.96
N GLY A 57 19.81 9.43 4.13
CA GLY A 57 20.47 8.81 2.97
C GLY A 57 19.49 8.03 2.08
N ASN A 58 19.77 6.73 1.89
CA ASN A 58 19.03 5.83 1.02
C ASN A 58 17.98 4.97 1.75
N GLU A 59 17.62 5.31 2.98
CA GLU A 59 16.65 4.54 3.76
C GLU A 59 15.26 4.43 3.12
N TYR A 60 14.90 5.37 2.25
CA TYR A 60 13.66 5.34 1.47
C TYR A 60 13.58 4.16 0.49
N LEU A 61 14.73 3.56 0.13
CA LEU A 61 14.80 2.37 -0.73
C LEU A 61 14.45 1.06 0.01
N ARG A 62 14.45 1.06 1.36
CA ARG A 62 14.24 -0.16 2.15
C ARG A 62 12.81 -0.71 2.02
N ARG A 63 12.72 -2.04 1.88
CA ARG A 63 11.49 -2.83 1.90
C ARG A 63 11.67 -4.11 2.73
N ASP A 64 12.13 -3.94 3.96
CA ASP A 64 12.40 -5.03 4.88
C ASP A 64 11.45 -4.98 6.09
N GLY A 65 11.64 -5.90 7.04
CA GLY A 65 10.84 -5.98 8.26
C GLY A 65 10.94 -4.75 9.18
N MET A 66 11.92 -3.85 8.99
CA MET A 66 12.02 -2.61 9.77
C MET A 66 10.93 -1.61 9.39
N ASN A 67 10.33 -1.72 8.19
CA ASN A 67 9.21 -0.88 7.79
C ASN A 67 8.00 -1.02 8.74
N ALA A 68 7.83 -2.18 9.39
CA ALA A 68 6.82 -2.41 10.44
C ALA A 68 6.93 -1.44 11.64
N LYS A 69 8.09 -0.80 11.83
CA LYS A 69 8.35 0.19 12.90
C LYS A 69 8.26 1.63 12.41
N VAL A 70 8.21 1.85 11.10
CA VAL A 70 8.14 3.20 10.53
C VAL A 70 6.74 3.75 10.71
N ILE A 71 6.65 5.02 11.13
CA ILE A 71 5.41 5.80 11.16
C ILE A 71 5.43 6.73 9.94
N CYS A 72 4.37 6.70 9.17
CA CYS A 72 4.26 7.44 7.92
C CYS A 72 4.20 8.96 8.18
N GLY A 73 5.10 9.71 7.56
CA GLY A 73 5.13 11.16 7.62
C GLY A 73 4.02 11.86 6.85
N HIS A 74 2.99 11.17 6.36
CA HIS A 74 1.77 11.78 5.80
C HIS A 74 0.51 11.38 6.59
N CYS A 75 0.18 10.09 6.62
CA CYS A 75 -1.04 9.61 7.27
C CYS A 75 -0.85 9.19 8.74
N SER A 76 0.39 9.21 9.25
CA SER A 76 0.76 8.80 10.62
C SER A 76 0.48 7.34 10.98
N ALA A 77 0.02 6.52 10.03
CA ALA A 77 -0.12 5.09 10.25
C ALA A 77 1.27 4.42 10.34
N ARG A 78 1.36 3.38 11.16
CA ARG A 78 2.57 2.56 11.30
C ARG A 78 2.64 1.52 10.19
N GLY A 79 3.84 1.10 9.84
CA GLY A 79 4.11 0.00 8.91
C GLY A 79 4.59 0.43 7.53
N HIS A 80 4.59 1.73 7.24
CA HIS A 80 5.08 2.27 5.97
C HIS A 80 5.59 3.70 6.13
N ALA A 81 6.39 4.14 5.16
CA ALA A 81 6.80 5.53 5.01
C ALA A 81 5.96 6.27 3.97
N LEU A 82 6.07 7.60 3.93
CA LEU A 82 5.35 8.47 3.00
C LEU A 82 5.45 8.00 1.55
N ILE A 83 6.62 7.51 1.13
CA ILE A 83 6.86 7.00 -0.23
C ILE A 83 5.89 5.88 -0.65
N ASP A 84 5.46 5.03 0.28
CA ASP A 84 4.51 3.93 0.02
C ASP A 84 3.09 4.26 0.54
N CYS A 85 2.85 5.47 1.03
CA CYS A 85 1.55 5.85 1.60
C CYS A 85 0.44 5.83 0.54
N ILE A 86 -0.67 5.15 0.85
CA ILE A 86 -1.82 5.03 -0.06
C ILE A 86 -2.92 6.07 0.21
N TRP A 87 -2.79 6.86 1.28
CA TRP A 87 -3.76 7.89 1.65
C TRP A 87 -3.55 9.12 0.77
N PRO A 88 -4.53 9.52 -0.08
CA PRO A 88 -4.47 10.77 -0.81
C PRO A 88 -4.67 11.96 0.15
N GLY A 89 -4.07 13.11 -0.18
CA GLY A 89 -4.42 14.38 0.44
C GLY A 89 -5.76 14.91 -0.07
N PRO A 90 -6.25 16.04 0.49
CA PRO A 90 -7.56 16.62 0.14
C PRO A 90 -7.68 17.05 -1.33
N PHE A 91 -6.55 17.27 -2.01
CA PHE A 91 -6.51 17.60 -3.43
C PHE A 91 -6.14 16.40 -4.32
N GLY A 92 -6.08 15.18 -3.76
CA GLY A 92 -5.73 13.97 -4.49
C GLY A 92 -4.22 13.73 -4.64
N ASP A 93 -3.37 14.62 -4.17
CA ASP A 93 -1.91 14.44 -4.11
C ASP A 93 -1.42 14.40 -2.66
N ILE A 94 -0.22 13.86 -2.45
CA ILE A 94 0.46 13.85 -1.14
C ILE A 94 1.44 15.03 -1.10
N ASP A 95 1.16 16.02 -0.25
CA ASP A 95 2.05 17.16 0.00
C ASP A 95 3.12 16.79 1.05
N GLY A 96 4.32 16.45 0.57
CA GLY A 96 5.45 16.11 1.43
C GLY A 96 6.65 15.56 0.67
N CYS A 97 7.66 15.12 1.43
CA CYS A 97 8.91 14.59 0.92
C CYS A 97 9.00 13.07 1.18
N PRO A 98 8.88 12.24 0.13
CA PRO A 98 8.99 10.78 0.24
C PRO A 98 10.40 10.30 0.59
N LEU A 99 11.44 11.08 0.25
CA LEU A 99 12.84 10.76 0.57
C LEU A 99 13.17 10.88 2.06
N ARG A 100 12.44 11.75 2.77
CA ARG A 100 12.68 12.08 4.19
C ARG A 100 11.56 11.63 5.11
N ASN A 101 10.49 11.04 4.55
CA ASN A 101 9.30 10.63 5.28
C ASN A 101 8.69 11.78 6.12
N THR A 102 8.47 12.95 5.53
CA THR A 102 8.00 14.14 6.26
C THR A 102 7.14 15.06 5.39
N THR A 103 6.27 15.87 5.99
CA THR A 103 5.51 16.94 5.33
C THR A 103 6.10 18.34 5.55
N GLN A 104 7.22 18.47 6.29
CA GLN A 104 7.84 19.77 6.56
C GLN A 104 8.39 20.46 5.30
N HIS A 105 8.71 19.69 4.26
CA HIS A 105 9.11 20.19 2.95
C HIS A 105 8.61 19.27 1.85
N ARG A 106 8.51 19.80 0.63
CA ARG A 106 8.19 19.04 -0.58
C ARG A 106 9.41 18.36 -1.15
N LEU A 107 9.18 17.33 -1.97
CA LEU A 107 10.23 16.70 -2.77
C LEU A 107 11.07 17.73 -3.53
N ASP A 108 10.42 18.73 -4.13
CA ASP A 108 11.06 19.79 -4.93
C ASP A 108 12.13 20.58 -4.15
N ASN A 109 11.96 20.70 -2.84
CA ASN A 109 12.82 21.45 -1.93
C ASN A 109 13.75 20.52 -1.14
N CYS A 110 13.75 19.22 -1.43
CA CYS A 110 14.52 18.25 -0.67
C CYS A 110 16.01 18.37 -1.01
N ARG A 111 16.82 18.76 -0.02
CA ARG A 111 18.28 18.81 -0.19
C ARG A 111 18.88 17.47 -0.61
N SER A 112 18.30 16.35 -0.17
CA SER A 112 18.80 15.01 -0.56
C SER A 112 18.60 14.69 -2.03
N LEU A 113 17.57 15.25 -2.67
CA LEU A 113 17.37 15.11 -4.11
C LEU A 113 18.50 15.82 -4.89
N HIS A 114 18.78 17.06 -4.48
CA HIS A 114 19.79 17.93 -5.10
C HIS A 114 21.24 17.63 -4.64
N LYS A 115 21.45 16.56 -3.88
CA LYS A 115 22.80 16.11 -3.45
C LYS A 115 23.42 15.12 -4.43
N SER A 116 22.68 14.68 -5.45
CA SER A 116 23.20 13.78 -6.47
C SER A 116 24.39 14.42 -7.20
N ASN A 117 25.33 13.58 -7.65
CA ASN A 117 26.52 14.07 -8.35
C ASN A 117 26.26 14.30 -9.85
N SER A 118 25.07 13.93 -10.35
CA SER A 118 24.69 14.09 -11.75
C SER A 118 23.18 14.24 -11.94
N ILE A 119 22.79 14.86 -13.06
CA ILE A 119 21.38 14.98 -13.49
C ILE A 119 20.75 13.60 -13.68
N ALA A 120 21.48 12.65 -14.27
CA ALA A 120 20.99 11.29 -14.51
C ALA A 120 20.62 10.55 -13.21
N GLU A 121 21.41 10.76 -12.15
CA GLU A 121 21.11 10.19 -10.83
C GLU A 121 19.86 10.84 -10.20
N GLU A 122 19.67 12.15 -10.36
CA GLU A 122 18.43 12.81 -9.93
C GLU A 122 17.22 12.26 -10.69
N GLU A 123 17.32 12.09 -12.00
CA GLU A 123 16.26 11.53 -12.85
C GLU A 123 15.92 10.08 -12.47
N ASP A 124 16.90 9.23 -12.15
CA ASP A 124 16.66 7.86 -11.68
C ASP A 124 15.95 7.83 -10.31
N ILE A 125 16.36 8.72 -9.39
CA ILE A 125 15.67 8.90 -8.10
C ILE A 125 14.22 9.35 -8.33
N LEU A 126 14.01 10.35 -9.17
CA LEU A 126 12.67 10.86 -9.50
C LEU A 126 11.81 9.76 -10.12
N HIS A 127 12.35 8.98 -11.07
CA HIS A 127 11.62 7.90 -11.73
C HIS A 127 11.20 6.85 -10.71
N HIS A 128 12.15 6.41 -9.87
CA HIS A 128 11.85 5.44 -8.84
C HIS A 128 10.79 5.93 -7.85
N VAL A 129 10.95 7.15 -7.34
CA VAL A 129 10.11 7.71 -6.28
C VAL A 129 8.74 8.11 -6.79
N LEU A 130 8.62 8.69 -7.99
CA LEU A 130 7.37 9.23 -8.51
C LEU A 130 6.58 8.23 -9.33
N ILE A 131 7.22 7.21 -9.91
CA ILE A 131 6.57 6.25 -10.81
C ILE A 131 6.61 4.86 -10.19
N VAL A 132 7.79 4.25 -10.05
CA VAL A 132 7.92 2.85 -9.62
C VAL A 132 7.29 2.62 -8.24
N ARG A 133 7.60 3.47 -7.27
CA ARG A 133 7.09 3.35 -5.89
C ARG A 133 5.64 3.79 -5.74
N ARG A 134 5.14 4.62 -6.66
CA ARG A 134 3.77 5.13 -6.66
C ARG A 134 2.83 4.38 -7.58
N ALA A 135 3.27 3.29 -8.22
CA ALA A 135 2.39 2.40 -8.97
C ALA A 135 1.13 2.05 -8.14
N ASN A 136 -0.04 2.35 -8.71
CA ASN A 136 -1.36 2.19 -8.11
C ASN A 136 -1.54 2.92 -6.76
N LYS A 137 -0.95 4.10 -6.59
CA LYS A 137 -1.10 4.96 -5.42
C LYS A 137 -1.29 6.43 -5.83
N PRO A 138 -1.75 7.32 -4.93
CA PRO A 138 -1.87 8.75 -5.21
C PRO A 138 -0.54 9.36 -5.70
N PRO A 139 -0.54 10.40 -6.52
CA PRO A 139 0.68 11.11 -6.88
C PRO A 139 1.27 11.89 -5.69
N ILE A 140 2.57 12.15 -5.72
CA ILE A 140 3.22 13.12 -4.83
C ILE A 140 3.02 14.52 -5.43
N LEU A 141 2.77 15.53 -4.60
CA LEU A 141 2.73 16.92 -5.04
C LEU A 141 4.15 17.40 -5.37
N THR A 142 4.41 17.67 -6.64
CA THR A 142 5.70 18.11 -7.15
C THR A 142 5.51 18.91 -8.44
N LYS A 143 6.52 19.73 -8.80
CA LYS A 143 6.62 20.36 -10.12
C LYS A 143 6.90 19.37 -11.27
N TYR A 144 7.37 18.16 -10.97
CA TYR A 144 7.72 17.17 -12.00
C TYR A 144 6.47 16.40 -12.48
N ALA A 145 6.19 16.44 -13.78
CA ALA A 145 5.14 15.64 -14.38
C ALA A 145 5.62 14.20 -14.63
N TRP A 146 5.12 13.24 -13.85
CA TRP A 146 5.56 11.84 -13.93
C TRP A 146 5.35 11.22 -15.33
N VAL A 147 4.34 11.68 -16.09
CA VAL A 147 4.09 11.24 -17.47
C VAL A 147 5.26 11.62 -18.40
N LEU A 148 5.77 12.85 -18.29
CA LEU A 148 6.90 13.30 -19.11
C LEU A 148 8.19 12.58 -18.73
N LEU A 149 8.35 12.28 -17.43
CA LEU A 149 9.48 11.51 -16.95
C LEU A 149 9.44 10.08 -17.49
N GLU A 150 8.29 9.42 -17.45
CA GLU A 150 8.14 8.09 -18.03
C GLU A 150 8.38 8.09 -19.55
N ASP A 151 7.81 9.06 -20.28
CA ASP A 151 7.99 9.18 -21.73
C ASP A 151 9.48 9.32 -22.10
N TYR A 152 10.23 10.12 -21.32
CA TYR A 152 11.67 10.28 -21.49
C TYR A 152 12.44 8.95 -21.30
N PHE A 153 12.16 8.21 -20.21
CA PHE A 153 12.81 6.91 -19.96
C PHE A 153 12.47 5.88 -21.03
N GLN A 154 11.22 5.87 -21.51
CA GLN A 154 10.80 4.99 -22.60
C GLN A 154 11.48 5.34 -23.93
N ALA A 155 11.55 6.62 -24.29
CA ALA A 155 12.14 7.10 -25.55
C ALA A 155 13.64 6.81 -25.64
N LEU A 156 14.35 6.87 -24.52
CA LEU A 156 15.79 6.57 -24.48
C LEU A 156 16.10 5.08 -24.32
N HIS A 157 15.08 4.21 -24.21
CA HIS A 157 15.24 2.80 -23.88
C HIS A 157 16.11 2.58 -22.62
N ILE A 158 16.06 3.52 -21.68
CA ILE A 158 16.79 3.45 -20.41
C ILE A 158 15.95 2.62 -19.45
N PHE A 159 16.54 1.56 -18.92
CA PHE A 159 15.97 0.87 -17.76
C PHE A 159 16.48 1.54 -16.50
N PRO A 160 15.60 2.14 -15.67
CA PRO A 160 16.00 2.66 -14.37
C PRO A 160 16.66 1.57 -13.55
N ALA A 161 17.60 1.94 -12.68
CA ALA A 161 18.29 0.97 -11.81
C ALA A 161 17.30 0.16 -10.96
N HIS A 162 16.14 0.75 -10.70
CA HIS A 162 15.07 0.18 -9.88
C HIS A 162 13.99 -0.58 -10.66
N GLY A 163 14.22 -0.86 -11.95
CA GLY A 163 13.37 -1.69 -12.78
C GLY A 163 12.18 -0.95 -13.40
N ARG A 164 11.35 -1.71 -14.13
CA ARG A 164 10.16 -1.19 -14.81
C ARG A 164 9.00 -0.99 -13.83
N PRO A 165 8.15 0.03 -14.02
CA PRO A 165 6.94 0.18 -13.23
C PRO A 165 5.97 -0.99 -13.50
N VAL A 166 5.38 -1.53 -12.44
CA VAL A 166 4.32 -2.57 -12.50
C VAL A 166 2.92 -2.00 -12.73
N GLY A 167 2.84 -0.68 -12.92
CA GLY A 167 1.64 0.14 -13.02
C GLY A 167 2.03 1.59 -12.82
N TYR A 168 1.08 2.50 -13.03
CA TYR A 168 1.35 3.94 -12.96
C TYR A 168 0.73 4.57 -11.71
N PRO A 169 1.21 5.74 -11.28
CA PRO A 169 0.55 6.53 -10.26
C PRO A 169 -0.88 6.83 -10.68
N TRP A 170 -1.77 6.94 -9.69
CA TRP A 170 -3.12 7.42 -9.94
C TRP A 170 -3.09 8.84 -10.49
N THR A 171 -4.13 9.19 -11.24
CA THR A 171 -4.37 10.59 -11.56
C THR A 171 -4.81 11.34 -10.31
N LYS A 172 -4.58 12.66 -10.30
CA LYS A 172 -5.05 13.53 -9.22
C LYS A 172 -6.58 13.51 -9.07
N SER A 173 -7.31 13.44 -10.19
CA SER A 173 -8.76 13.36 -10.21
C SER A 173 -9.26 12.06 -9.57
N PHE A 174 -8.71 10.91 -9.97
CA PHE A 174 -9.08 9.62 -9.38
C PHE A 174 -8.77 9.59 -7.88
N SER A 175 -7.58 10.04 -7.49
CA SER A 175 -7.19 10.11 -6.07
C SER A 175 -8.12 11.02 -5.25
N THR A 176 -8.61 12.12 -5.84
CA THR A 176 -9.58 13.02 -5.20
C THR A 176 -10.95 12.36 -5.03
N GLU A 177 -11.39 11.57 -6.00
CA GLU A 177 -12.62 10.78 -5.93
C GLU A 177 -12.53 9.75 -4.80
N VAL A 178 -11.45 8.96 -4.77
CA VAL A 178 -11.18 8.01 -3.67
C VAL A 178 -11.17 8.73 -2.31
N TRP A 179 -10.54 9.93 -2.23
CA TRP A 179 -10.53 10.75 -1.02
C TRP A 179 -11.95 11.10 -0.54
N LYS A 180 -12.78 11.64 -1.45
CA LYS A 180 -14.16 12.08 -1.15
C LYS A 180 -15.05 10.91 -0.75
N ASP A 181 -14.95 9.80 -1.46
CA ASP A 181 -15.86 8.68 -1.30
C ASP A 181 -15.55 7.82 -0.09
N THR A 182 -14.28 7.73 0.30
CA THR A 182 -13.85 6.75 1.30
C THR A 182 -13.28 7.34 2.56
N PHE A 183 -12.64 8.51 2.47
CA PHE A 183 -11.93 9.08 3.62
C PHE A 183 -12.72 10.18 4.32
N LYS A 184 -13.65 10.84 3.62
CA LYS A 184 -14.58 11.80 4.24
C LYS A 184 -15.67 11.12 5.09
N ASP A 185 -16.01 9.88 4.78
CA ASP A 185 -17.02 9.09 5.49
C ASP A 185 -16.36 8.02 6.34
N VAL A 186 -16.36 8.20 7.67
CA VAL A 186 -15.79 7.26 8.63
C VAL A 186 -16.39 5.85 8.53
N ASN A 187 -17.63 5.71 8.04
CA ASN A 187 -18.28 4.41 7.89
C ASN A 187 -17.80 3.64 6.66
N LYS A 188 -17.11 4.32 5.74
CA LYS A 188 -16.56 3.73 4.50
C LYS A 188 -15.07 3.44 4.59
N GLN A 189 -14.43 3.73 5.73
CA GLN A 189 -13.02 3.38 5.97
C GLN A 189 -12.88 1.90 6.36
N PHE A 190 -13.41 0.98 5.53
CA PHE A 190 -13.51 -0.46 5.81
C PHE A 190 -12.16 -1.17 5.95
N TRP A 191 -11.04 -0.54 5.60
CA TRP A 191 -9.69 -1.08 5.82
C TRP A 191 -9.10 -0.72 7.20
N LEU A 192 -9.77 0.09 8.02
CA LEU A 192 -9.44 0.27 9.44
C LEU A 192 -9.94 -0.88 10.33
N THR A 193 -10.60 -1.88 9.73
CA THR A 193 -11.19 -3.02 10.43
C THR A 193 -10.59 -4.36 9.99
N TYR A 194 -9.40 -4.37 9.39
CA TYR A 194 -8.68 -5.65 9.20
C TYR A 194 -7.96 -6.02 10.49
N ASP A 195 -8.50 -7.07 11.12
CA ASP A 195 -7.90 -7.82 12.23
C ASP A 195 -6.62 -8.55 11.78
#